data_AF-A0A524HX23-F1
#
_entry.id   AF-A0A524HX23-F1
#
_cell.length_a   1.000
_cell.length_b   1.000
_cell.length_c   1.000
_cell.angle_alpha   90.00
_cell.angle_beta   90.00
_cell.angle_gamma   90.00
#
_symmetry.space_group_name_H-M   'P 1'
#
loop_
_entity.id
_entity.type
_entity.pdbx_description
1 polymer ?
#
loop_
_entity_poly.entity_id
_entity_poly.type
_entity_poly.pdbx_seq_one_letter_code
_entity_poly.pdbx_strand_id
1 'polypeptide(L)'
;MRLRTYRDLAPSGFASPESIQEASDAVAASKLVSAITKKQKPTGMWGKTLLGPAAPGGRGEKDMGALAEYRRLIELGLDSSARQIKLADRVFFRLLSRDPDPQLLFEFRTLAKTDPTIEGWARERIREAATAALAEGGHSDDPRIRGSAHKITSSISQFLRSPLADKPLVKAGQKTLLHPDARPPTWYSVGMLAAMPSLRRERAGFTERLGAYLAKPGPKKDFAMRVGRRILKPKALLMGDPIHADRQGNPKDIPLALHYIDLLSRIGALHTAPNASKVLARLVKDCDANGVWHPKNLRSRPKSSSLMAYHAFPLCSDANTLESRQVDVTFRLALIAKHLGWDLTYR
;
A
#
# COMPACT_ATOMS: atom_id res chain seq x y z
N MET A 1 16.27 6.15 5.33
CA MET A 1 16.05 5.37 6.57
C MET A 1 16.20 6.22 7.83
N ARG A 2 17.35 6.87 8.07
CA ARG A 2 17.60 7.69 9.29
C ARG A 2 16.46 8.66 9.66
N LEU A 3 15.99 9.47 8.70
CA LEU A 3 14.86 10.38 8.92
C LEU A 3 13.61 9.68 9.47
N ARG A 4 13.30 8.50 8.92
CA ARG A 4 12.14 7.71 9.35
C ARG A 4 12.36 7.06 10.70
N THR A 5 13.58 6.68 11.05
CA THR A 5 13.88 6.27 12.42
C THR A 5 13.57 7.40 13.40
N TYR A 6 13.96 8.64 13.10
CA TYR A 6 13.66 9.78 13.97
C TYR A 6 12.17 10.13 14.05
N ARG A 7 11.47 10.14 12.90
CA ARG A 7 10.05 10.53 12.85
C ARG A 7 9.10 9.43 13.30
N ASP A 8 9.34 8.19 12.88
CA ASP A 8 8.36 7.12 13.02
C ASP A 8 8.66 6.22 14.21
N LEU A 9 9.93 6.03 14.57
CA LEU A 9 10.34 5.10 15.63
C LEU A 9 10.69 5.84 16.91
N ALA A 10 11.64 6.76 16.88
CA ALA A 10 12.21 7.37 18.07
C ALA A 10 11.15 8.12 18.93
N PRO A 11 11.36 8.21 20.25
CA PRO A 11 10.52 9.02 21.11
C PRO A 11 10.72 10.50 20.82
N SER A 12 9.72 11.32 21.18
CA SER A 12 9.80 12.78 21.05
C SER A 12 11.03 13.31 21.80
N GLY A 13 11.81 14.18 21.14
CA GLY A 13 13.03 14.75 21.71
C GLY A 13 14.30 13.90 21.55
N PHE A 14 14.22 12.69 20.97
CA PHE A 14 15.40 11.84 20.75
C PHE A 14 16.42 12.45 19.77
N ALA A 15 15.94 13.08 18.69
CA ALA A 15 16.78 13.78 17.71
C ALA A 15 16.48 15.28 17.76
N SER A 16 17.52 16.10 17.69
CA SER A 16 17.36 17.55 17.63
C SER A 16 16.65 17.97 16.33
N PRO A 17 15.98 19.15 16.29
CA PRO A 17 15.40 19.69 15.06
C PRO A 17 16.42 19.76 13.91
N GLU A 18 17.67 20.12 14.21
CA GLU A 18 18.77 20.19 13.24
C GLU A 18 19.10 18.80 12.68
N SER A 19 19.18 17.78 13.55
CA SER A 19 19.42 16.39 13.12
C SER A 19 18.30 15.85 12.23
N ILE A 20 17.05 16.23 12.51
CA ILE A 20 15.90 15.87 11.68
C ILE A 20 15.98 16.59 10.33
N GLN A 21 16.35 17.87 10.32
CA GLN A 21 16.49 18.66 9.09
C GLN A 21 17.62 18.12 8.20
N GLU A 22 18.80 17.84 8.77
CA GLU A 22 19.92 17.22 8.04
C GLU A 22 19.52 15.87 7.42
N ALA A 23 18.78 15.04 8.18
CA ALA A 23 18.28 13.77 7.67
C ALA A 23 17.24 13.96 6.55
N SER A 24 16.45 15.03 6.60
CA SER A 24 15.49 15.42 5.56
C SER A 24 16.21 15.85 4.28
N ASP A 25 17.24 16.69 4.40
CA ASP A 25 18.04 17.16 3.27
C ASP A 25 18.79 15.99 2.60
N ALA A 26 19.30 15.05 3.41
CA ALA A 26 19.92 13.83 2.90
C ALA A 26 18.94 12.93 2.12
N VAL A 27 17.65 12.89 2.52
CA VAL A 27 16.61 12.17 1.76
C VAL A 27 16.38 12.86 0.41
N ALA A 28 16.22 14.19 0.40
CA ALA A 28 16.01 14.96 -0.82
C ALA A 28 17.17 14.80 -1.82
N ALA A 29 18.41 14.75 -1.32
CA ALA A 29 19.61 14.53 -2.13
C ALA A 29 19.86 13.06 -2.53
N SER A 30 19.09 12.10 -1.99
CA SER A 30 19.35 10.69 -2.20
C SER A 30 19.18 10.24 -3.65
N LYS A 31 19.94 9.21 -4.05
CA LYS A 31 19.83 8.59 -5.39
C LYS A 31 18.44 7.99 -5.63
N LEU A 32 17.80 7.45 -4.59
CA LEU A 32 16.47 6.83 -4.67
C LEU A 32 15.39 7.89 -4.98
N VAL A 33 15.38 9.01 -4.24
CA VAL A 33 14.47 10.13 -4.52
C VAL A 33 14.76 10.73 -5.89
N SER A 34 16.04 11.01 -6.19
CA SER A 34 16.46 11.56 -7.48
C SER A 34 16.02 10.70 -8.68
N ALA A 35 16.05 9.37 -8.55
CA ALA A 35 15.64 8.45 -9.62
C ALA A 35 14.16 8.56 -9.98
N ILE A 36 13.33 8.99 -9.02
CA ILE A 36 11.89 9.17 -9.19
C ILE A 36 11.61 10.61 -9.63
N THR A 37 12.15 11.60 -8.92
CA THR A 37 11.84 13.02 -9.16
C THR A 37 12.28 13.49 -10.54
N LYS A 38 13.41 12.99 -11.07
CA LYS A 38 13.88 13.32 -12.43
C LYS A 38 12.93 12.85 -13.54
N LYS A 39 12.08 11.86 -13.28
CA LYS A 39 11.12 11.32 -14.25
C LYS A 39 9.76 12.00 -14.17
N GLN A 40 9.53 12.86 -13.19
CA GLN A 40 8.25 13.55 -13.03
C GLN A 40 8.09 14.60 -14.12
N LYS A 41 6.94 14.58 -14.80
CA LYS A 41 6.59 15.59 -15.80
C LYS A 41 6.16 16.89 -15.11
N PRO A 42 6.20 18.04 -15.82
CA PRO A 42 5.66 19.30 -15.29
C PRO A 42 4.19 19.23 -14.86
N THR A 43 3.43 18.25 -15.37
CA THR A 43 2.05 17.97 -14.98
C THR A 43 1.92 17.34 -13.58
N GLY A 44 3.02 16.98 -12.92
CA GLY A 44 3.03 16.28 -11.63
C GLY A 44 2.97 14.75 -11.73
N MET A 45 2.90 14.21 -12.95
CA MET A 45 2.70 12.77 -13.18
C MET A 45 3.98 12.07 -13.63
N TRP A 46 4.08 10.78 -13.30
CA TRP A 46 5.10 9.87 -13.82
C TRP A 46 4.49 8.99 -14.91
N GLY A 47 5.02 9.06 -16.13
CA GLY A 47 4.57 8.21 -17.23
C GLY A 47 3.18 8.57 -17.79
N LYS A 48 2.45 7.55 -18.27
CA LYS A 48 1.11 7.65 -18.88
C LYS A 48 0.03 6.93 -18.05
N THR A 49 0.44 6.15 -17.05
CA THR A 49 -0.44 5.31 -16.22
C THR A 49 -0.49 5.83 -14.79
N LEU A 50 -1.62 5.62 -14.13
CA LEU A 50 -1.86 6.06 -12.76
C LEU A 50 -1.69 4.91 -11.76
N LEU A 51 -2.38 3.79 -11.97
CA LEU A 51 -2.47 2.68 -11.01
C LEU A 51 -1.41 1.61 -11.25
N GLY A 52 -1.23 1.21 -12.52
CA GLY A 52 -0.35 0.11 -12.93
C GLY A 52 0.91 0.56 -13.68
N PRO A 53 1.83 -0.37 -13.96
CA PRO A 53 3.00 -0.08 -14.78
C PRO A 53 2.59 0.17 -16.24
N ALA A 54 3.39 0.96 -16.96
CA ALA A 54 3.09 1.40 -18.32
C ALA A 54 3.10 0.29 -19.39
N ALA A 55 3.80 -0.83 -19.16
CA ALA A 55 3.89 -1.95 -20.10
C ALA A 55 3.46 -3.29 -19.45
N PRO A 56 2.61 -4.10 -20.10
CA PRO A 56 2.36 -5.48 -19.69
C PRO A 56 3.61 -6.31 -19.97
N GLY A 57 4.36 -6.67 -18.92
CA GLY A 57 5.59 -7.46 -19.04
C GLY A 57 6.85 -6.78 -18.52
N GLY A 58 6.76 -5.53 -18.03
CA GLY A 58 7.83 -4.91 -17.25
C GLY A 58 8.15 -5.75 -16.02
N ARG A 59 9.19 -6.59 -16.10
CA ARG A 59 9.79 -7.24 -14.93
C ARG A 59 10.62 -6.18 -14.21
N GLY A 60 10.15 -5.73 -13.05
CA GLY A 60 10.89 -4.86 -12.14
C GLY A 60 10.34 -3.44 -12.00
N GLU A 61 11.00 -2.66 -11.14
CA GLU A 61 10.71 -1.29 -10.69
C GLU A 61 10.69 -0.22 -11.80
N LYS A 62 10.69 -0.61 -13.08
CA LYS A 62 10.74 0.31 -14.21
C LYS A 62 9.31 0.67 -14.65
N ASP A 63 9.04 1.96 -14.71
CA ASP A 63 7.80 2.56 -15.24
C ASP A 63 6.54 2.25 -14.43
N MET A 64 6.62 2.46 -13.12
CA MET A 64 5.47 2.37 -12.21
C MET A 64 4.47 3.51 -12.45
N GLY A 65 3.21 3.24 -12.12
CA GLY A 65 2.14 4.24 -12.20
C GLY A 65 2.37 5.39 -11.21
N ALA A 66 1.88 6.57 -11.56
CA ALA A 66 2.14 7.79 -10.78
C ALA A 66 1.74 7.71 -9.30
N LEU A 67 0.70 6.96 -8.93
CA LEU A 67 0.36 6.77 -7.51
C LEU A 67 1.41 5.96 -6.75
N ALA A 68 2.01 4.95 -7.40
CA ALA A 68 3.05 4.15 -6.78
C ALA A 68 4.33 4.97 -6.56
N GLU A 69 4.70 5.81 -7.53
CA GLU A 69 5.85 6.72 -7.42
C GLU A 69 5.64 7.80 -6.35
N TYR A 70 4.43 8.37 -6.27
CA TYR A 70 4.08 9.32 -5.21
C TYR A 70 4.16 8.69 -3.82
N ARG A 71 3.49 7.54 -3.62
CA ARG A 71 3.53 6.81 -2.34
C ARG A 71 4.97 6.41 -1.99
N ARG A 72 5.78 6.10 -3.00
CA ARG A 72 7.20 5.80 -2.81
C ARG A 72 7.98 7.01 -2.29
N LEU A 73 7.74 8.21 -2.82
CA LEU A 73 8.39 9.43 -2.30
C LEU A 73 8.01 9.69 -0.83
N ILE A 74 6.75 9.47 -0.46
CA ILE A 74 6.30 9.56 0.94
C ILE A 74 7.02 8.51 1.80
N GLU A 75 7.05 7.25 1.38
CA GLU A 75 7.71 6.17 2.12
C GLU A 75 9.23 6.36 2.25
N LEU A 76 9.88 7.05 1.31
CA LEU A 76 11.28 7.46 1.39
C LEU A 76 11.49 8.64 2.35
N GLY A 77 10.43 9.38 2.70
CA GLY A 77 10.45 10.51 3.61
C GLY A 77 10.63 11.86 2.93
N LEU A 78 10.33 11.99 1.62
CA LEU A 78 10.37 13.29 0.96
C LEU A 78 9.35 14.23 1.60
N ASP A 79 9.75 15.47 1.84
CA ASP A 79 8.93 16.45 2.52
C ASP A 79 7.64 16.79 1.74
N SER A 80 6.53 16.96 2.47
CA SER A 80 5.23 17.29 1.88
C SER A 80 5.17 18.66 1.20
N SER A 81 6.09 19.57 1.55
CA SER A 81 6.27 20.87 0.90
C SER A 81 7.03 20.78 -0.42
N ALA A 82 7.71 19.66 -0.70
CA ALA A 82 8.48 19.49 -1.92
C ALA A 82 7.61 19.68 -3.16
N ARG A 83 8.13 20.42 -4.15
CA ARG A 83 7.43 20.74 -5.39
C ARG A 83 6.83 19.50 -6.06
N GLN A 84 7.54 18.38 -6.02
CA GLN A 84 7.12 17.13 -6.64
C GLN A 84 5.86 16.56 -5.98
N ILE A 85 5.75 16.66 -4.66
CA ILE A 85 4.56 16.26 -3.90
C ILE A 85 3.40 17.21 -4.24
N LYS A 86 3.63 18.53 -4.19
CA LYS A 86 2.58 19.53 -4.48
C LYS A 86 2.00 19.43 -5.89
N LEU A 87 2.83 19.15 -6.90
CA LEU A 87 2.36 18.95 -8.28
C LEU A 87 1.47 17.70 -8.40
N ALA A 88 1.86 16.59 -7.76
CA ALA A 88 1.06 15.37 -7.76
C ALA A 88 -0.25 15.54 -6.97
N ASP A 89 -0.19 16.18 -5.79
CA ASP A 89 -1.35 16.49 -4.95
C ASP A 89 -2.42 17.24 -5.75
N ARG A 90 -2.03 18.25 -6.53
CA ARG A 90 -2.96 19.01 -7.39
C ARG A 90 -3.74 18.10 -8.33
N VAL A 91 -3.07 17.14 -8.96
CA VAL A 91 -3.73 16.18 -9.85
C VAL A 91 -4.64 15.26 -9.03
N PHE A 92 -4.17 14.71 -7.92
CA PHE A 92 -4.94 13.76 -7.13
C PHE A 92 -6.19 14.38 -6.50
N PHE A 93 -6.13 15.61 -6.02
CA PHE A 93 -7.31 16.35 -5.58
C PHE A 93 -8.30 16.60 -6.72
N ARG A 94 -7.81 16.83 -7.94
CA ARG A 94 -8.66 16.90 -9.14
C ARG A 94 -9.31 15.55 -9.48
N LEU A 95 -8.69 14.42 -9.14
CA LEU A 95 -9.33 13.10 -9.31
C LEU A 95 -10.48 12.88 -8.32
N LEU A 96 -10.41 13.48 -7.14
CA LEU A 96 -11.48 13.44 -6.14
C LEU A 96 -12.65 14.36 -6.48
N SER A 97 -12.42 15.41 -7.28
CA SER A 97 -13.52 16.23 -7.78
C SER A 97 -14.33 15.46 -8.83
N ARG A 98 -15.58 15.88 -9.05
CA ARG A 98 -16.46 15.29 -10.08
C ARG A 98 -16.09 15.79 -11.49
N ASP A 99 -14.80 16.04 -11.75
CA ASP A 99 -14.31 16.54 -13.04
C ASP A 99 -14.53 15.49 -14.14
N PRO A 100 -15.33 15.79 -15.17
CA PRO A 100 -15.65 14.85 -16.24
C PRO A 100 -14.52 14.69 -17.27
N ASP A 101 -13.41 15.44 -17.18
CA ASP A 101 -12.31 15.39 -18.16
C ASP A 101 -11.85 13.94 -18.45
N PRO A 102 -12.00 13.46 -19.71
CA PRO A 102 -11.60 12.10 -20.09
C PRO A 102 -10.09 11.82 -19.93
N GLN A 103 -9.24 12.84 -19.83
CA GLN A 103 -7.81 12.65 -19.55
C GLN A 103 -7.56 12.09 -18.15
N LEU A 104 -8.46 12.36 -17.21
CA LEU A 104 -8.37 11.87 -15.83
C LEU A 104 -8.67 10.38 -15.68
N LEU A 105 -9.02 9.70 -16.78
CA LEU A 105 -9.18 8.24 -16.83
C LEU A 105 -7.85 7.49 -17.08
N PHE A 106 -6.77 8.20 -17.43
CA PHE A 106 -5.43 7.64 -17.68
C PHE A 106 -5.46 6.36 -18.52
N GLU A 107 -4.97 5.23 -17.99
CA GLU A 107 -4.92 3.94 -18.68
C GLU A 107 -6.30 3.40 -19.09
N PHE A 108 -7.39 3.88 -18.49
CA PHE A 108 -8.75 3.44 -18.81
C PHE A 108 -9.42 4.30 -19.88
N ARG A 109 -8.81 5.41 -20.33
CA ARG A 109 -9.40 6.32 -21.31
C ARG A 109 -9.83 5.61 -22.59
N THR A 110 -8.95 4.80 -23.18
CA THR A 110 -9.26 4.05 -24.41
C THR A 110 -10.36 3.03 -24.17
N LEU A 111 -10.34 2.34 -23.01
CA LEU A 111 -11.36 1.36 -22.67
C LEU A 111 -12.74 2.00 -22.49
N ALA A 112 -12.82 3.10 -21.75
CA ALA A 112 -14.05 3.86 -21.54
C ALA A 112 -14.61 4.44 -22.84
N LYS A 113 -13.74 4.87 -23.78
CA LYS A 113 -14.17 5.30 -25.12
C LYS A 113 -14.87 4.17 -25.89
N THR A 114 -14.40 2.93 -25.77
CA THR A 114 -15.00 1.77 -26.45
C THR A 114 -16.21 1.18 -25.72
N ASP A 115 -16.32 1.41 -24.42
CA ASP A 115 -17.39 0.91 -23.57
C ASP A 115 -17.67 1.92 -22.44
N PRO A 116 -18.66 2.81 -22.62
CA PRO A 116 -18.99 3.85 -21.64
C PRO A 116 -19.33 3.32 -20.25
N THR A 117 -19.76 2.06 -20.13
CA THR A 117 -20.09 1.45 -18.83
C THR A 117 -18.84 1.26 -17.93
N ILE A 118 -17.64 1.29 -18.51
CA ILE A 118 -16.36 1.19 -17.77
C ILE A 118 -16.03 2.48 -17.03
N GLU A 119 -16.51 3.63 -17.50
CA GLU A 119 -16.08 4.94 -16.98
C GLU A 119 -16.37 5.08 -15.48
N GLY A 120 -17.58 4.72 -15.05
CA GLY A 120 -17.98 4.79 -13.64
C GLY A 120 -17.06 3.94 -12.75
N TRP A 121 -16.81 2.69 -13.16
CA TRP A 121 -15.90 1.79 -12.45
C TRP A 121 -14.47 2.34 -12.40
N ALA A 122 -13.95 2.87 -13.51
CA ALA A 122 -12.60 3.40 -13.59
C ALA A 122 -12.43 4.61 -12.65
N ARG A 123 -13.39 5.54 -12.67
CA ARG A 123 -13.38 6.71 -11.78
C ARG A 123 -13.43 6.32 -10.31
N GLU A 124 -14.22 5.31 -9.95
CA GLU A 124 -14.25 4.82 -8.56
C GLU A 124 -12.91 4.24 -8.12
N ARG A 125 -12.25 3.42 -8.95
CA ARG A 125 -10.94 2.84 -8.63
C ARG A 125 -9.85 3.91 -8.54
N ILE A 126 -9.87 4.87 -9.45
CA ILE A 126 -8.95 6.01 -9.45
C ILE A 126 -9.12 6.84 -8.19
N ARG A 127 -10.36 7.18 -7.81
CA ARG A 127 -10.64 7.95 -6.59
C ARG A 127 -10.22 7.22 -5.34
N GLU A 128 -10.48 5.92 -5.25
CA GLU A 128 -10.05 5.10 -4.12
C GLU A 128 -8.53 5.12 -3.96
N ALA A 129 -7.80 4.91 -5.04
CA ALA A 129 -6.34 4.90 -5.01
C ALA A 129 -5.74 6.31 -4.73
N ALA A 130 -6.34 7.38 -5.27
CA ALA A 130 -5.95 8.76 -4.97
C ALA A 130 -6.26 9.15 -3.52
N THR A 131 -7.41 8.70 -2.97
CA THR A 131 -7.78 8.91 -1.55
C THR A 131 -6.75 8.26 -0.64
N ALA A 132 -6.35 7.02 -0.93
CA ALA A 132 -5.34 6.31 -0.17
C ALA A 132 -3.98 7.02 -0.21
N ALA A 133 -3.52 7.40 -1.40
CA ALA A 133 -2.25 8.11 -1.57
C ALA A 133 -2.23 9.44 -0.82
N LEU A 134 -3.26 10.28 -0.99
CA LEU A 134 -3.33 11.58 -0.30
C LEU A 134 -3.45 11.42 1.23
N ALA A 135 -4.17 10.41 1.72
CA ALA A 135 -4.23 10.11 3.15
C ALA A 135 -2.84 9.76 3.71
N GLU A 136 -2.08 8.90 3.00
CA GLU A 136 -0.68 8.60 3.34
C GLU A 136 0.24 9.81 3.24
N GLY A 137 -0.07 10.75 2.34
CA GLY A 137 0.62 12.04 2.18
C GLY A 137 0.30 13.07 3.27
N GLY A 138 -0.48 12.71 4.29
CA GLY A 138 -0.81 13.59 5.42
C GLY A 138 -2.06 14.44 5.24
N HIS A 139 -2.84 14.24 4.18
CA HIS A 139 -4.05 15.03 3.91
C HIS A 139 -5.33 14.42 4.52
N SER A 140 -5.20 13.55 5.51
CA SER A 140 -6.33 12.76 6.05
C SER A 140 -7.51 13.60 6.59
N ASP A 141 -7.26 14.83 7.00
CA ASP A 141 -8.28 15.74 7.54
C ASP A 141 -8.98 16.58 6.47
N ASP A 142 -8.53 16.55 5.21
CA ASP A 142 -9.21 17.27 4.12
C ASP A 142 -10.64 16.74 3.92
N PRO A 143 -11.67 17.60 3.89
CA PRO A 143 -13.06 17.18 3.77
C PRO A 143 -13.35 16.30 2.54
N ARG A 144 -12.64 16.51 1.42
CA ARG A 144 -12.81 15.72 0.19
C ARG A 144 -12.31 14.29 0.39
N ILE A 145 -11.19 14.14 1.10
CA ILE A 145 -10.60 12.84 1.41
C ILE A 145 -11.48 12.12 2.43
N ARG A 146 -11.90 12.81 3.51
CA ARG A 146 -12.83 12.25 4.50
C ARG A 146 -14.14 11.77 3.86
N GLY A 147 -14.76 12.59 3.03
CA GLY A 147 -15.99 12.23 2.31
C GLY A 147 -15.81 11.02 1.39
N SER A 148 -14.71 10.98 0.62
CA SER A 148 -14.36 9.84 -0.23
C SER A 148 -14.14 8.56 0.59
N ALA A 149 -13.40 8.67 1.70
CA ALA A 149 -13.07 7.56 2.58
C ALA A 149 -14.31 6.96 3.26
N HIS A 150 -15.26 7.79 3.70
CA HIS A 150 -16.55 7.31 4.20
C HIS A 150 -17.37 6.57 3.13
N LYS A 151 -17.37 7.06 1.89
CA LYS A 151 -18.06 6.37 0.78
C LYS A 151 -17.43 5.00 0.49
N ILE A 152 -16.10 4.93 0.38
CA ILE A 152 -15.35 3.69 0.16
C ILE A 152 -15.64 2.70 1.30
N THR A 153 -15.52 3.15 2.54
CA THR A 153 -15.76 2.33 3.74
C THR A 153 -17.20 1.81 3.79
N SER A 154 -18.18 2.62 3.42
CA SER A 154 -19.60 2.22 3.40
C SER A 154 -19.86 1.11 2.37
N SER A 155 -19.31 1.23 1.16
CA SER A 155 -19.41 0.20 0.13
C SER A 155 -18.79 -1.12 0.57
N ILE A 156 -17.61 -1.09 1.18
CA ILE A 156 -16.95 -2.30 1.71
C ILE A 156 -17.77 -2.85 2.87
N SER A 157 -18.27 -2.00 3.78
CA SER A 157 -19.10 -2.45 4.90
C SER A 157 -20.39 -3.14 4.45
N GLN A 158 -21.02 -2.66 3.37
CA GLN A 158 -22.20 -3.31 2.79
C GLN A 158 -21.84 -4.69 2.24
N PHE A 159 -20.73 -4.80 1.50
CA PHE A 159 -20.23 -6.07 1.01
C PHE A 159 -19.92 -7.05 2.15
N LEU A 160 -19.20 -6.62 3.19
CA LEU A 160 -18.81 -7.46 4.33
C LEU A 160 -20.00 -7.99 5.13
N ARG A 161 -21.15 -7.30 5.11
CA ARG A 161 -22.40 -7.74 5.74
C ARG A 161 -23.26 -8.62 4.84
N SER A 162 -22.91 -8.73 3.56
CA SER A 162 -23.67 -9.49 2.58
C SER A 162 -23.19 -10.94 2.49
N PRO A 163 -24.01 -11.87 1.98
CA PRO A 163 -23.57 -13.24 1.67
C PRO A 163 -22.40 -13.31 0.67
N LEU A 164 -22.19 -12.25 -0.12
CA LEU A 164 -21.08 -12.17 -1.06
C LEU A 164 -19.72 -12.11 -0.35
N ALA A 165 -19.66 -11.76 0.94
CA ALA A 165 -18.40 -11.81 1.69
C ALA A 165 -17.86 -13.24 1.80
N ASP A 166 -18.75 -14.25 1.87
CA ASP A 166 -18.35 -15.66 1.97
C ASP A 166 -18.25 -16.32 0.59
N LYS A 167 -19.11 -15.94 -0.36
CA LYS A 167 -19.10 -16.49 -1.73
C LYS A 167 -19.07 -15.36 -2.78
N PRO A 168 -17.96 -14.63 -2.92
CA PRO A 168 -17.87 -13.49 -3.85
C PRO A 168 -17.66 -13.90 -5.31
N LEU A 169 -17.38 -15.18 -5.58
CA LEU A 169 -17.01 -15.68 -6.90
C LEU A 169 -18.13 -16.52 -7.50
N VAL A 170 -18.43 -16.27 -8.78
CA VAL A 170 -19.41 -17.01 -9.58
C VAL A 170 -18.73 -17.69 -10.77
N LYS A 171 -19.24 -18.86 -11.17
CA LYS A 171 -18.81 -19.51 -12.41
C LYS A 171 -19.55 -18.87 -13.59
N ALA A 172 -18.82 -18.50 -14.62
CA ALA A 172 -19.36 -18.01 -15.89
C ALA A 172 -18.64 -18.72 -17.05
N GLY A 173 -19.27 -19.77 -17.57
CA GLY A 173 -18.63 -20.69 -18.51
C GLY A 173 -17.38 -21.32 -17.90
N GLN A 174 -16.26 -21.23 -18.60
CA GLN A 174 -14.96 -21.76 -18.15
C GLN A 174 -14.20 -20.81 -17.20
N LYS A 175 -14.74 -19.62 -16.90
CA LYS A 175 -14.06 -18.60 -16.08
C LYS A 175 -14.72 -18.49 -14.71
N THR A 176 -13.90 -18.21 -13.71
CA THR A 176 -14.37 -17.78 -12.38
C THR A 176 -14.34 -16.27 -12.35
N LEU A 177 -15.50 -15.64 -12.11
CA LEU A 177 -15.66 -14.20 -12.10
C LEU A 177 -16.03 -13.70 -10.70
N LEU A 178 -15.60 -12.49 -10.37
CA LEU A 178 -16.13 -11.74 -9.24
C LEU A 178 -17.59 -11.37 -9.50
N HIS A 179 -18.44 -11.56 -8.50
CA HIS A 179 -19.84 -11.15 -8.57
C HIS A 179 -19.93 -9.63 -8.87
N PRO A 180 -20.81 -9.17 -9.78
CA PRO A 180 -20.90 -7.76 -10.17
C PRO A 180 -21.14 -6.79 -9.01
N ASP A 181 -21.84 -7.23 -7.98
CA ASP A 181 -22.13 -6.44 -6.76
C ASP A 181 -21.11 -6.63 -5.64
N ALA A 182 -20.13 -7.51 -5.81
CA ALA A 182 -19.08 -7.66 -4.80
C ALA A 182 -18.19 -6.41 -4.79
N ARG A 183 -17.99 -5.85 -3.59
CA ARG A 183 -17.13 -4.69 -3.33
C ARG A 183 -16.11 -5.05 -2.25
N PRO A 184 -15.23 -6.04 -2.49
CA PRO A 184 -14.20 -6.44 -1.53
C PRO A 184 -13.21 -5.29 -1.29
N PRO A 185 -12.53 -5.28 -0.13
CA PRO A 185 -11.46 -4.33 0.13
C PRO A 185 -10.34 -4.46 -0.91
N THR A 186 -9.58 -3.38 -1.08
CA THR A 186 -8.37 -3.33 -1.90
C THR A 186 -7.16 -2.93 -1.06
N TRP A 187 -5.95 -3.14 -1.58
CA TRP A 187 -4.72 -2.61 -0.98
C TRP A 187 -4.79 -1.10 -0.72
N TYR A 188 -5.45 -0.34 -1.60
CA TYR A 188 -5.64 1.10 -1.41
C TYR A 188 -6.62 1.40 -0.28
N SER A 189 -7.77 0.74 -0.23
CA SER A 189 -8.74 0.96 0.86
C SER A 189 -8.17 0.62 2.24
N VAL A 190 -7.34 -0.43 2.34
CA VAL A 190 -6.70 -0.81 3.60
C VAL A 190 -5.58 0.17 3.94
N GLY A 191 -4.77 0.61 2.96
CA GLY A 191 -3.77 1.67 3.12
C GLY A 191 -4.38 2.99 3.59
N MET A 192 -5.51 3.40 2.99
CA MET A 192 -6.31 4.55 3.42
C MET A 192 -6.72 4.43 4.89
N LEU A 193 -7.32 3.30 5.30
CA LEU A 193 -7.71 3.09 6.70
C LEU A 193 -6.51 3.07 7.64
N ALA A 194 -5.37 2.53 7.21
CA ALA A 194 -4.13 2.53 7.97
C ALA A 194 -3.57 3.95 8.17
N ALA A 195 -3.76 4.84 7.20
CA ALA A 195 -3.36 6.25 7.26
C ALA A 195 -4.38 7.19 7.93
N MET A 196 -5.60 6.72 8.25
CA MET A 196 -6.67 7.55 8.82
C MET A 196 -7.15 7.05 10.21
N PRO A 197 -6.41 7.31 11.31
CA PRO A 197 -6.77 6.84 12.65
C PRO A 197 -8.11 7.36 13.16
N SER A 198 -8.52 8.58 12.80
CA SER A 198 -9.81 9.18 13.17
C SER A 198 -10.97 8.37 12.60
N LEU A 199 -10.91 8.06 11.30
CA LEU A 199 -11.90 7.23 10.61
C LEU A 199 -12.02 5.83 11.23
N ARG A 200 -10.91 5.23 11.67
CA ARG A 200 -10.93 3.92 12.34
C ARG A 200 -11.71 3.97 13.66
N ARG A 201 -11.53 5.03 14.45
CA ARG A 201 -12.27 5.23 15.72
C ARG A 201 -13.77 5.40 15.45
N GLU A 202 -14.12 6.23 14.47
CA GLU A 202 -15.51 6.47 14.05
C GLU A 202 -16.21 5.21 13.49
N ARG A 203 -15.43 4.23 13.02
CA ARG A 203 -15.91 3.01 12.35
C ARG A 203 -15.35 1.73 13.01
N ALA A 204 -15.19 1.70 14.32
CA ALA A 204 -14.56 0.58 15.04
C ALA A 204 -15.14 -0.81 14.69
N GLY A 205 -16.46 -0.97 14.74
CA GLY A 205 -17.10 -2.25 14.40
C GLY A 205 -17.03 -2.63 12.92
N PHE A 206 -16.70 -1.69 12.02
CA PHE A 206 -16.36 -2.03 10.63
C PHE A 206 -14.92 -2.57 10.54
N THR A 207 -13.98 -1.95 11.24
CA THR A 207 -12.57 -2.36 11.24
C THR A 207 -12.40 -3.79 11.76
N GLU A 208 -13.15 -4.18 12.79
CA GLU A 208 -13.17 -5.55 13.32
C GLU A 208 -13.64 -6.57 12.25
N ARG A 209 -14.78 -6.31 11.60
CA ARG A 209 -15.29 -7.16 10.51
C ARG A 209 -14.33 -7.24 9.33
N LEU A 210 -13.69 -6.12 8.99
CA LEU A 210 -12.67 -6.08 7.95
C LEU A 210 -11.47 -6.96 8.32
N GLY A 211 -11.00 -6.88 9.56
CA GLY A 211 -9.92 -7.73 10.08
C GLY A 211 -10.25 -9.21 9.98
N ALA A 212 -11.45 -9.61 10.41
CA ALA A 212 -11.93 -10.98 10.29
C ALA A 212 -12.01 -11.47 8.83
N TYR A 213 -12.45 -10.60 7.91
CA TYR A 213 -12.47 -10.92 6.47
C TYR A 213 -11.06 -11.09 5.90
N LEU A 214 -10.15 -10.17 6.24
CA LEU A 214 -8.77 -10.17 5.78
C LEU A 214 -7.97 -11.37 6.33
N ALA A 215 -8.35 -11.90 7.49
CA ALA A 215 -7.75 -13.11 8.06
C ALA A 215 -8.14 -14.42 7.34
N LYS A 216 -9.22 -14.41 6.53
CA LYS A 216 -9.65 -15.60 5.80
C LYS A 216 -8.61 -15.97 4.73
N PRO A 217 -8.37 -17.25 4.44
CA PRO A 217 -7.51 -17.64 3.34
C PRO A 217 -7.99 -17.07 2.00
N GLY A 218 -7.07 -16.52 1.21
CA GLY A 218 -7.36 -16.06 -0.14
C GLY A 218 -7.86 -17.17 -1.08
N PRO A 219 -8.50 -16.81 -2.21
CA PRO A 219 -8.94 -17.78 -3.21
C PRO A 219 -7.74 -18.52 -3.81
N LYS A 220 -7.83 -19.85 -3.85
CA LYS A 220 -6.78 -20.71 -4.45
C LYS A 220 -6.77 -20.67 -5.99
N LYS A 221 -7.88 -20.27 -6.60
CA LYS A 221 -8.04 -20.22 -8.05
C LYS A 221 -7.99 -18.78 -8.52
N ASP A 222 -7.32 -18.57 -9.64
CA ASP A 222 -7.37 -17.30 -10.35
C ASP A 222 -8.82 -16.96 -10.72
N PHE A 223 -9.15 -15.68 -10.59
CA PHE A 223 -10.44 -15.13 -10.95
C PHE A 223 -10.25 -13.82 -11.72
N ALA A 224 -11.30 -13.43 -12.43
CA ALA A 224 -11.35 -12.17 -13.16
C ALA A 224 -12.55 -11.34 -12.73
N MET A 225 -12.62 -10.10 -13.17
CA MET A 225 -13.78 -9.23 -12.98
C MET A 225 -14.33 -8.83 -14.34
N ARG A 226 -15.64 -8.89 -14.49
CA ARG A 226 -16.32 -8.33 -15.66
C ARG A 226 -16.62 -6.87 -15.41
N VAL A 227 -16.13 -6.00 -16.29
CA VAL A 227 -16.44 -4.57 -16.29
C VAL A 227 -16.96 -4.22 -17.68
N GLY A 228 -18.25 -3.91 -17.76
CA GLY A 228 -18.95 -3.80 -19.03
C GLY A 228 -18.83 -5.09 -19.85
N ARG A 229 -18.31 -4.95 -21.08
CA ARG A 229 -18.05 -6.05 -22.02
C ARG A 229 -16.66 -6.66 -21.86
N ARG A 230 -15.81 -6.12 -20.98
CA ARG A 230 -14.41 -6.55 -20.80
C ARG A 230 -14.26 -7.45 -19.58
N ILE A 231 -13.29 -8.36 -19.65
CA ILE A 231 -12.85 -9.20 -18.53
C ILE A 231 -11.44 -8.75 -18.16
N LEU A 232 -11.27 -8.28 -16.92
CA LEU A 232 -10.03 -7.72 -16.40
C LEU A 232 -9.50 -8.56 -15.23
N LYS A 233 -8.17 -8.61 -15.06
CA LYS A 233 -7.54 -9.23 -13.87
C LYS A 233 -7.53 -8.23 -12.70
N PRO A 234 -8.20 -8.50 -11.58
CA PRO A 234 -8.28 -7.59 -10.45
C PRO A 234 -7.00 -7.66 -9.60
N LYS A 235 -6.01 -6.81 -9.89
CA LYS A 235 -4.70 -6.84 -9.20
C LYS A 235 -4.71 -6.21 -7.80
N ALA A 236 -5.62 -5.28 -7.54
CA ALA A 236 -5.65 -4.51 -6.29
C ALA A 236 -6.59 -5.08 -5.23
N LEU A 237 -7.49 -6.01 -5.58
CA LEU A 237 -8.47 -6.57 -4.65
C LEU A 237 -7.79 -7.49 -3.63
N LEU A 238 -8.20 -7.36 -2.37
CA LEU A 238 -7.84 -8.24 -1.27
C LEU A 238 -9.01 -9.16 -0.98
N MET A 239 -8.82 -10.44 -1.29
CA MET A 239 -9.84 -11.48 -1.13
C MET A 239 -9.55 -12.37 0.09
N GLY A 240 -9.03 -11.77 1.17
CA GLY A 240 -8.47 -12.48 2.33
C GLY A 240 -6.96 -12.23 2.47
N ASP A 241 -6.28 -13.15 3.15
CA ASP A 241 -4.85 -13.08 3.46
C ASP A 241 -4.01 -13.36 2.19
N PRO A 242 -3.21 -12.39 1.72
CA PRO A 242 -2.35 -12.54 0.55
C PRO A 242 -1.01 -13.22 0.86
N ILE A 243 -0.68 -13.50 2.13
CA ILE A 243 0.61 -14.05 2.53
C ILE A 243 0.68 -15.53 2.23
N HIS A 244 1.62 -15.90 1.35
CA HIS A 244 2.02 -17.28 1.14
C HIS A 244 3.25 -17.62 1.99
N ALA A 245 3.05 -18.41 3.04
CA ALA A 245 4.12 -18.91 3.91
C ALA A 245 4.12 -20.45 4.00
N ASP A 246 5.26 -21.02 4.35
CA ASP A 246 5.38 -22.45 4.63
C ASP A 246 4.83 -22.81 6.03
N ARG A 247 4.95 -24.09 6.41
CA ARG A 247 4.48 -24.57 7.73
C ARG A 247 5.28 -23.99 8.89
N GLN A 248 6.46 -23.45 8.66
CA GLN A 248 7.34 -22.85 9.65
C GLN A 248 7.11 -21.33 9.75
N GLY A 249 6.28 -20.76 8.88
CA GLY A 249 6.00 -19.33 8.84
C GLY A 249 7.02 -18.53 8.03
N ASN A 250 7.84 -19.18 7.20
CA ASN A 250 8.73 -18.45 6.29
C ASN A 250 7.90 -17.97 5.08
N PRO A 251 7.78 -16.65 4.85
CA PRO A 251 7.02 -16.13 3.71
C PRO A 251 7.81 -16.25 2.41
N LYS A 252 7.12 -16.53 1.31
CA LYS A 252 7.72 -16.52 -0.05
C LYS A 252 8.12 -15.12 -0.52
N ASP A 253 7.44 -14.09 -0.03
CA ASP A 253 7.64 -12.69 -0.40
C ASP A 253 7.65 -11.85 0.89
N ILE A 254 8.84 -11.65 1.45
CA ILE A 254 9.03 -10.92 2.72
C ILE A 254 8.51 -9.49 2.64
N PRO A 255 8.82 -8.67 1.59
CA PRO A 255 8.31 -7.31 1.55
C PRO A 255 6.77 -7.23 1.45
N LEU A 256 6.13 -8.13 0.69
CA LEU A 256 4.66 -8.20 0.67
C LEU A 256 4.10 -8.54 2.05
N ALA A 257 4.68 -9.55 2.72
CA ALA A 257 4.24 -9.97 4.04
C ALA A 257 4.38 -8.83 5.07
N LEU A 258 5.53 -8.16 5.11
CA LEU A 258 5.76 -7.03 6.01
C LEU A 258 4.82 -5.86 5.72
N HIS A 259 4.59 -5.53 4.43
CA HIS A 259 3.65 -4.47 4.08
C HIS A 259 2.23 -4.81 4.57
N TYR A 260 1.78 -6.04 4.36
CA TYR A 260 0.46 -6.48 4.82
C TYR A 260 0.35 -6.51 6.35
N ILE A 261 1.38 -6.99 7.06
CA ILE A 261 1.42 -7.00 8.52
C ILE A 261 1.41 -5.57 9.09
N ASP A 262 2.15 -4.62 8.49
CA ASP A 262 2.12 -3.19 8.86
C ASP A 262 0.72 -2.59 8.67
N LEU A 263 0.03 -2.94 7.58
CA LEU A 263 -1.36 -2.52 7.38
C LEU A 263 -2.28 -3.10 8.46
N LEU A 264 -2.17 -4.40 8.75
CA LEU A 264 -2.98 -5.07 9.77
C LEU A 264 -2.71 -4.55 11.19
N SER A 265 -1.45 -4.24 11.54
CA SER A 265 -1.10 -3.69 12.85
C SER A 265 -1.69 -2.29 13.02
N ARG A 266 -1.57 -1.42 12.01
CA ARG A 266 -2.13 -0.06 12.05
C ARG A 266 -3.64 -0.06 12.18
N ILE A 267 -4.35 -0.95 11.49
CA ILE A 267 -5.81 -1.04 11.61
C ILE A 267 -6.25 -1.85 12.86
N GLY A 268 -5.33 -2.35 13.67
CA GLY A 268 -5.65 -3.13 14.88
C GLY A 268 -6.22 -4.52 14.60
N ALA A 269 -5.96 -5.10 13.42
CA ALA A 269 -6.53 -6.38 12.99
C ALA A 269 -5.52 -7.54 12.97
N LEU A 270 -4.24 -7.32 13.30
CA LEU A 270 -3.24 -8.39 13.21
C LEU A 270 -3.60 -9.62 14.08
N HIS A 271 -4.19 -9.40 15.26
CA HIS A 271 -4.59 -10.45 16.19
C HIS A 271 -5.63 -11.42 15.60
N THR A 272 -6.42 -11.01 14.60
CA THR A 272 -7.39 -11.88 13.93
C THR A 272 -6.77 -12.73 12.84
N ALA A 273 -5.54 -12.43 12.40
CA ALA A 273 -4.87 -13.04 11.26
C ALA A 273 -3.76 -14.02 11.71
N PRO A 274 -4.07 -15.33 11.89
CA PRO A 274 -3.12 -16.28 12.46
C PRO A 274 -1.89 -16.52 11.56
N ASN A 275 -2.06 -16.54 10.24
CA ASN A 275 -0.95 -16.73 9.30
C ASN A 275 -0.01 -15.53 9.29
N ALA A 276 -0.54 -14.31 9.22
CA ALA A 276 0.24 -13.07 9.36
C ALA A 276 0.98 -12.99 10.70
N SER A 277 0.31 -13.32 11.81
CA SER A 277 0.90 -13.35 13.16
C SER A 277 2.03 -14.38 13.26
N LYS A 278 1.85 -15.57 12.68
CA LYS A 278 2.88 -16.61 12.61
C LYS A 278 4.11 -16.16 11.82
N VAL A 279 3.90 -15.49 10.69
CA VAL A 279 4.99 -14.94 9.86
C VAL A 279 5.74 -13.85 10.63
N LEU A 280 5.03 -12.95 11.32
CA LEU A 280 5.66 -11.95 12.19
C LEU A 280 6.52 -12.61 13.25
N ALA A 281 5.97 -13.58 13.99
CA ALA A 281 6.71 -14.30 15.03
C ALA A 281 7.96 -15.00 14.48
N ARG A 282 7.88 -15.58 13.27
CA ARG A 282 9.02 -16.21 12.61
C ARG A 282 10.11 -15.19 12.27
N LEU A 283 9.74 -14.03 11.72
CA LEU A 283 10.69 -12.96 11.36
C LEU A 283 11.33 -12.33 12.60
N VAL A 284 10.56 -12.10 13.67
CA VAL A 284 11.07 -11.59 14.96
C VAL A 284 12.03 -12.57 15.61
N LYS A 285 11.78 -13.89 15.49
CA LYS A 285 12.71 -14.92 15.99
C LYS A 285 14.08 -14.90 15.30
N ASP A 286 14.15 -14.36 14.08
CA ASP A 286 15.41 -14.19 13.37
C ASP A 286 16.11 -12.88 13.73
N CYS A 287 15.59 -12.07 14.66
CA CYS A 287 16.29 -10.92 15.21
C CYS A 287 17.33 -11.32 16.27
N ASP A 288 18.41 -10.54 16.37
CA ASP A 288 19.39 -10.65 17.45
C ASP A 288 18.93 -9.93 18.73
N ALA A 289 19.80 -9.89 19.74
CA ALA A 289 19.52 -9.24 21.02
C ALA A 289 19.31 -7.72 20.92
N ASN A 290 19.72 -7.08 19.82
CA ASN A 290 19.52 -5.65 19.56
C ASN A 290 18.29 -5.41 18.65
N GLY A 291 17.52 -6.46 18.32
CA GLY A 291 16.37 -6.37 17.44
C GLY A 291 16.72 -6.28 15.95
N VAL A 292 17.99 -6.49 15.57
CA VAL A 292 18.43 -6.48 14.17
C VAL A 292 18.08 -7.81 13.53
N TRP A 293 17.44 -7.79 12.36
CA TRP A 293 17.06 -9.01 11.66
C TRP A 293 18.25 -9.72 11.02
N HIS A 294 18.61 -10.90 11.53
CA HIS A 294 19.74 -11.74 11.12
C HIS A 294 19.27 -13.15 10.70
N PRO A 295 18.59 -13.29 9.55
CA PRO A 295 18.12 -14.60 9.10
C PRO A 295 19.30 -15.47 8.68
N LYS A 296 19.15 -16.79 8.83
CA LYS A 296 20.16 -17.74 8.34
C LYS A 296 20.30 -17.62 6.82
N ASN A 297 21.54 -17.59 6.33
CA ASN A 297 21.89 -17.62 4.91
C ASN A 297 21.39 -16.42 4.08
N LEU A 298 21.44 -15.18 4.61
CA LEU A 298 21.08 -13.98 3.85
C LEU A 298 22.08 -13.67 2.72
N ARG A 299 21.78 -14.14 1.51
CA ARG A 299 22.64 -13.91 0.33
C ARG A 299 22.34 -12.61 -0.41
N SER A 300 21.09 -12.17 -0.37
CA SER A 300 20.66 -10.97 -1.08
C SER A 300 19.51 -10.30 -0.35
N ARG A 301 19.32 -9.01 -0.60
CA ARG A 301 18.18 -8.26 -0.06
C ARG A 301 16.86 -8.89 -0.53
N PRO A 302 15.85 -9.00 0.35
CA PRO A 302 14.53 -9.48 -0.04
C PRO A 302 13.95 -8.69 -1.21
N LYS A 303 13.18 -9.35 -2.08
CA LYS A 303 12.53 -8.73 -3.24
C LYS A 303 11.07 -9.14 -3.28
N SER A 304 10.22 -8.24 -3.73
CA SER A 304 8.80 -8.52 -3.96
C SER A 304 8.51 -8.68 -5.43
N SER A 305 7.67 -9.65 -5.75
CA SER A 305 7.05 -9.79 -7.07
C SER A 305 5.73 -9.01 -7.16
N SER A 306 5.15 -8.64 -6.02
CA SER A 306 3.94 -7.85 -5.93
C SER A 306 4.23 -6.36 -6.08
N LEU A 307 3.59 -5.76 -7.08
CA LEU A 307 3.61 -4.32 -7.30
C LEU A 307 2.95 -3.52 -6.16
N MET A 308 2.11 -4.17 -5.35
CA MET A 308 1.42 -3.50 -4.24
C MET A 308 2.36 -3.15 -3.10
N ALA A 309 3.47 -3.89 -2.93
CA ALA A 309 4.48 -3.61 -1.92
C ALA A 309 5.63 -2.71 -2.42
N TYR A 310 5.62 -2.30 -3.71
CA TYR A 310 6.71 -1.54 -4.33
C TYR A 310 7.07 -0.25 -3.57
N HIS A 311 6.06 0.55 -3.24
CA HIS A 311 6.27 1.83 -2.57
C HIS A 311 6.97 1.65 -1.20
N ALA A 312 6.66 0.57 -0.49
CA ALA A 312 7.15 0.29 0.85
C ALA A 312 8.56 -0.33 0.91
N PHE A 313 9.10 -0.86 -0.19
CA PHE A 313 10.37 -1.61 -0.14
C PHE A 313 11.11 -1.55 -1.48
N PRO A 314 12.46 -1.40 -1.53
CA PRO A 314 13.38 -1.13 -0.41
C PRO A 314 13.56 0.37 -0.15
N LEU A 315 13.59 0.83 1.09
CA LEU A 315 13.82 2.23 1.45
C LEU A 315 15.31 2.59 1.58
N CYS A 316 16.19 1.60 1.68
CA CYS A 316 17.64 1.80 1.65
C CYS A 316 18.23 1.48 0.27
N SER A 317 19.26 2.23 -0.12
CA SER A 317 20.03 1.94 -1.34
C SER A 317 20.81 0.64 -1.19
N ASP A 318 21.00 -0.08 -2.30
CA ASP A 318 21.85 -1.27 -2.30
C ASP A 318 23.32 -0.84 -2.18
N ALA A 319 23.93 -1.10 -1.03
CA ALA A 319 25.36 -0.87 -0.81
C ALA A 319 26.15 -2.19 -0.94
N ASN A 320 25.48 -3.30 -1.30
CA ASN A 320 26.04 -4.64 -1.32
C ASN A 320 26.69 -5.09 0.01
N THR A 321 26.32 -4.46 1.13
CA THR A 321 26.75 -4.88 2.48
C THR A 321 25.67 -5.73 3.14
N LEU A 322 26.03 -6.44 4.20
CA LEU A 322 25.07 -7.25 4.97
C LEU A 322 23.98 -6.35 5.57
N GLU A 323 24.37 -5.21 6.14
CA GLU A 323 23.48 -4.24 6.77
C GLU A 323 22.46 -3.70 5.76
N SER A 324 22.88 -3.39 4.53
CA SER A 324 21.95 -2.91 3.49
C SER A 324 20.92 -3.96 3.06
N ARG A 325 21.18 -5.25 3.30
CA ARG A 325 20.24 -6.35 3.02
C ARG A 325 19.26 -6.57 4.17
N GLN A 326 19.59 -6.11 5.38
CA GLN A 326 18.81 -6.31 6.60
C GLN A 326 17.96 -5.10 6.97
N VAL A 327 18.50 -3.89 6.77
CA VAL A 327 17.99 -2.63 7.34
C VAL A 327 16.51 -2.38 7.05
N ASP A 328 16.03 -2.70 5.86
CA ASP A 328 14.62 -2.51 5.51
C ASP A 328 13.68 -3.45 6.29
N VAL A 329 14.09 -4.71 6.48
CA VAL A 329 13.31 -5.67 7.27
C VAL A 329 13.35 -5.29 8.75
N THR A 330 14.55 -4.98 9.27
CA THR A 330 14.73 -4.50 10.65
C THR A 330 13.86 -3.29 10.95
N PHE A 331 13.90 -2.27 10.08
CA PHE A 331 13.09 -1.06 10.24
C PHE A 331 11.58 -1.37 10.24
N ARG A 332 11.12 -2.21 9.31
CA ARG A 332 9.70 -2.58 9.23
C ARG A 332 9.23 -3.38 10.44
N LEU A 333 10.05 -4.30 10.95
CA LEU A 333 9.74 -5.05 12.18
C LEU A 333 9.64 -4.11 13.39
N ALA A 334 10.57 -3.16 13.53
CA ALA A 334 10.50 -2.14 14.59
C ALA A 334 9.25 -1.26 14.46
N LEU A 335 8.87 -0.88 13.24
CA LEU A 335 7.67 -0.08 12.99
C LEU A 335 6.40 -0.86 13.35
N ILE A 336 6.32 -2.14 12.95
CA ILE A 336 5.22 -3.04 13.32
C ILE A 336 5.16 -3.19 14.85
N ALA A 337 6.29 -3.44 15.51
CA ALA A 337 6.39 -3.56 16.96
C ALA A 337 5.84 -2.31 17.66
N LYS A 338 6.21 -1.11 17.20
CA LYS A 338 5.69 0.16 17.73
C LYS A 338 4.17 0.26 17.56
N HIS A 339 3.63 -0.09 16.39
CA HIS A 339 2.17 -0.09 16.17
C HIS A 339 1.42 -1.08 17.06
N LEU A 340 2.08 -2.17 17.45
CA LEU A 340 1.55 -3.17 18.39
C LEU A 340 1.74 -2.77 19.87
N GLY A 341 2.36 -1.61 20.13
CA GLY A 341 2.60 -1.14 21.50
C GLY A 341 3.72 -1.88 22.22
N TRP A 342 4.66 -2.51 21.50
CA TRP A 342 5.85 -3.09 22.12
C TRP A 342 6.79 -1.98 22.60
N ASP A 343 7.44 -2.21 23.74
CA ASP A 343 8.46 -1.30 24.23
C ASP A 343 9.74 -1.43 23.39
N LEU A 344 10.22 -0.31 22.88
CA LEU A 344 11.41 -0.23 22.03
C LEU A 344 12.48 0.55 22.79
N THR A 345 13.60 -0.10 23.07
CA THR A 345 14.76 0.57 23.68
C THR A 345 15.65 1.16 22.58
N TYR A 346 15.90 2.46 22.67
CA TYR A 346 16.79 3.18 21.76
C TYR A 346 18.14 3.35 22.46
N ARG A 347 19.21 2.86 21.82
CA ARG A 347 20.59 2.97 22.32
C ARG A 347 21.43 3.78 21.38
#